data_AF-A0A7C0V8I0-F1
#
_entry.id   AF-A0A7C0V8I0-F1
#
_cell.length_a   1.000
_cell.length_b   1.000
_cell.length_c   1.000
_cell.angle_alpha   90.00
_cell.angle_beta   90.00
_cell.angle_gamma   90.00
#
_symmetry.space_group_name_H-M   'P 1'
#
loop_
_entity.id
_entity.type
_entity.pdbx_description
1 polymer ?
#
loop_
_entity_poly.entity_id
_entity_poly.type
_entity_poly.pdbx_seq_one_letter_code
_entity_poly.pdbx_strand_id
1 'polypeptide(L)'
;MNIDFDSFFRNRIEAMLIKASWVGALQSMLGLKATSQVWNGRAEWYLWLDHAPGVYALSFIVGHDLHLAGRRLHEGFFTVKCYPYRSHDDFTGYAPEERRLIESDWFDTTNTPRFEAQQQIPDSLFWIGGFSMVIDPQDDLALMTFESLDALKLHQRRETSGGEADTPAPFLVRNVAGWKTGALLFDCLVGLHANTCKQPPIFAGATCSPGFESILSPENVVDCRPSQDCRHMALSIGFDPSADAVGTIDAIWRMRLDPEETILAATPLPDTASALAGRLFPKDLAINPLWWDIAHSNFRSELNTACGCADGHCQHR
;
A
#
# COMPACT_ATOMS: atom_id res chain seq x y z
N MET A 1 -16.59 15.99 -20.58
CA MET A 1 -16.07 16.59 -19.34
C MET A 1 -14.82 15.80 -18.99
N ASN A 2 -13.65 16.44 -18.95
CA ASN A 2 -12.41 15.75 -18.60
C ASN A 2 -12.41 15.52 -17.08
N ILE A 3 -12.14 14.30 -16.63
CA ILE A 3 -12.14 13.98 -15.19
C ILE A 3 -10.80 14.42 -14.61
N ASP A 4 -10.85 15.18 -13.52
CA ASP A 4 -9.66 15.46 -12.71
C ASP A 4 -9.40 14.26 -11.79
N PHE A 5 -8.55 13.34 -12.24
CA PHE A 5 -8.25 12.12 -11.51
C PHE A 5 -7.51 12.38 -10.19
N ASP A 6 -6.69 13.43 -10.09
CA ASP A 6 -6.02 13.78 -8.83
C ASP A 6 -7.08 14.11 -7.78
N SER A 7 -7.99 15.03 -8.08
CA SER A 7 -9.09 15.36 -7.16
C SER A 7 -10.00 14.16 -6.88
N PHE A 8 -10.30 13.34 -7.90
CA PHE A 8 -11.16 12.17 -7.73
C PHE A 8 -10.57 11.16 -6.74
N PHE A 9 -9.34 10.69 -6.98
CA PHE A 9 -8.69 9.70 -6.10
C PHE A 9 -8.29 10.29 -4.76
N ARG A 10 -7.89 11.55 -4.72
CA ARG A 10 -7.62 12.24 -3.46
C ARG A 10 -8.84 12.22 -2.54
N ASN A 11 -10.00 12.63 -3.04
CA ASN A 11 -11.22 12.68 -2.24
C ASN A 11 -11.59 11.29 -1.69
N ARG A 12 -11.26 10.21 -2.42
CA ARG A 12 -11.48 8.82 -1.96
C ARG A 12 -10.55 8.44 -0.82
N ILE A 13 -9.24 8.69 -0.96
CA ILE A 13 -8.28 8.44 0.11
C ILE A 13 -8.60 9.30 1.34
N GLU A 14 -8.89 10.58 1.16
CA GLU A 14 -9.27 11.48 2.25
C GLU A 14 -10.53 11.01 2.97
N ALA A 15 -11.58 10.58 2.25
CA ALA A 15 -12.80 10.08 2.87
C ALA A 15 -12.53 8.88 3.79
N MET A 16 -11.63 7.99 3.39
CA MET A 16 -11.18 6.86 4.22
C MET A 16 -10.44 7.34 5.48
N LEU A 17 -9.47 8.24 5.33
CA LEU A 17 -8.63 8.72 6.44
C LEU A 17 -9.40 9.61 7.43
N ILE A 18 -10.26 10.51 6.93
CA ILE A 18 -11.11 11.38 7.76
C ILE A 18 -12.03 10.55 8.63
N LYS A 19 -12.67 9.50 8.10
CA LYS A 19 -13.53 8.63 8.93
C LYS A 19 -12.74 7.98 10.07
N ALA A 20 -11.49 7.59 9.83
CA ALA A 20 -10.65 7.00 10.86
C ALA A 20 -10.12 8.01 11.88
N SER A 21 -9.87 9.26 11.49
CA SER A 21 -9.33 10.28 12.41
C SER A 21 -10.25 10.63 13.58
N TRP A 22 -11.54 10.28 13.50
CA TRP A 22 -12.54 10.57 14.54
C TRP A 22 -12.99 9.35 15.34
N VAL A 23 -12.38 8.19 15.09
CA VAL A 23 -12.81 6.92 15.65
C VAL A 23 -11.61 6.16 16.22
N GLY A 24 -11.31 6.38 17.50
CA GLY A 24 -10.17 5.76 18.18
C GLY A 24 -10.21 4.23 18.18
N ALA A 25 -11.41 3.63 18.25
CA ALA A 25 -11.58 2.18 18.16
C ALA A 25 -11.17 1.61 16.79
N LEU A 26 -11.50 2.30 15.70
CA LEU A 26 -11.12 1.91 14.34
C LEU A 26 -9.61 2.06 14.15
N GLN A 27 -9.03 3.17 14.61
CA GLN A 27 -7.58 3.38 14.62
C GLN A 27 -6.87 2.24 15.35
N SER A 28 -7.35 1.88 16.55
CA SER A 28 -6.79 0.79 17.35
C SER A 28 -6.87 -0.56 16.64
N MET A 29 -8.01 -0.88 16.01
CA MET A 29 -8.18 -2.14 15.26
C MET A 29 -7.28 -2.23 14.03
N LEU A 30 -7.03 -1.10 13.35
CA LEU A 30 -6.17 -1.01 12.17
C LEU A 30 -4.68 -0.83 12.52
N GLY A 31 -4.35 -0.63 13.81
CA GLY A 31 -3.03 -0.18 14.22
C GLY A 31 -2.66 1.20 13.67
N LEU A 32 -3.62 2.01 13.22
CA LEU A 32 -3.36 3.33 12.64
C LEU A 32 -3.13 4.36 13.75
N LYS A 33 -1.88 4.77 13.96
CA LYS A 33 -1.49 5.73 15.01
C LYS A 33 -1.76 7.17 14.61
N ALA A 34 -1.46 7.51 13.35
CA ALA A 34 -1.61 8.86 12.83
C ALA A 34 -1.66 8.84 11.30
N THR A 35 -2.18 9.92 10.75
CA THR A 35 -2.19 10.21 9.31
C THR A 35 -1.87 11.68 9.11
N SER A 36 -1.13 12.02 8.06
CA SER A 36 -0.89 13.40 7.65
C SER A 36 -1.04 13.52 6.15
N GLN A 37 -1.69 14.58 5.70
CA GLN A 37 -1.74 14.92 4.29
C GLN A 37 -0.65 15.93 3.97
N VAL A 38 0.02 15.74 2.83
CA VAL A 38 1.06 16.64 2.35
C VAL A 38 0.79 17.04 0.91
N TRP A 39 1.13 18.28 0.59
CA TRP A 39 0.85 18.91 -0.69
C TRP A 39 2.14 19.40 -1.33
N ASN A 40 2.75 18.56 -2.16
CA ASN A 40 4.01 18.86 -2.83
C ASN A 40 3.94 18.57 -4.33
N GLY A 41 2.94 19.16 -4.99
CA GLY A 41 2.69 19.03 -6.43
C GLY A 41 1.80 17.84 -6.81
N ARG A 42 1.70 16.82 -5.96
CA ARG A 42 0.76 15.69 -6.05
C ARG A 42 0.17 15.38 -4.68
N ALA A 43 -1.00 14.74 -4.66
CA ALA A 43 -1.59 14.26 -3.42
C ALA A 43 -0.72 13.17 -2.78
N GLU A 44 -0.32 13.37 -1.52
CA GLU A 44 0.48 12.43 -0.74
C GLU A 44 -0.02 12.34 0.70
N TRP A 45 0.03 11.14 1.26
CA TRP A 45 -0.36 10.86 2.63
C TRP A 45 0.74 10.10 3.37
N TYR A 46 1.06 10.55 4.57
CA TYR A 46 1.88 9.81 5.52
C TYR A 46 1.00 9.03 6.48
N LEU A 47 1.33 7.75 6.69
CA LEU A 47 0.60 6.86 7.59
C LEU A 47 1.57 6.22 8.58
N TRP A 48 1.28 6.38 9.88
CA TRP A 48 2.00 5.74 10.97
C TRP A 48 1.19 4.55 11.45
N LEU A 49 1.72 3.35 11.27
CA LEU A 49 1.09 2.11 11.72
C LEU A 49 1.85 1.53 12.92
N ASP A 50 1.13 0.81 13.77
CA ASP A 50 1.74 0.06 14.85
C ASP A 50 2.52 -1.13 14.31
N HIS A 51 3.65 -1.43 14.96
CA HIS A 51 4.58 -2.48 14.55
C HIS A 51 5.15 -2.38 13.10
N ALA A 52 4.89 -1.29 12.39
CA ALA A 52 5.46 -1.08 11.07
C ALA A 52 6.96 -0.79 11.14
N PRO A 53 7.73 -1.19 10.11
CA PRO A 53 9.16 -0.93 10.05
C PRO A 53 9.52 0.55 9.86
N GLY A 54 8.54 1.39 9.57
CA GLY A 54 8.72 2.80 9.27
C GLY A 54 7.42 3.56 9.10
N VAL A 55 7.52 4.78 8.58
CA VAL A 55 6.38 5.61 8.17
C VAL A 55 6.12 5.36 6.69
N TYR A 56 4.87 5.12 6.33
CA TYR A 56 4.51 4.95 4.92
C TYR A 56 4.21 6.30 4.29
N ALA A 57 4.62 6.45 3.03
CA ALA A 57 4.11 7.49 2.15
C ALA A 57 3.35 6.85 0.98
N LEU A 58 2.10 7.24 0.83
CA LEU A 58 1.25 6.89 -0.30
C LEU A 58 1.12 8.12 -1.18
N SER A 59 1.62 8.08 -2.42
CA SER A 59 1.62 9.24 -3.32
C SER A 59 0.90 8.91 -4.60
N PHE A 60 -0.07 9.73 -4.99
CA PHE A 60 -0.78 9.56 -6.27
C PHE A 60 0.14 9.87 -7.46
N ILE A 61 0.10 9.02 -8.48
CA ILE A 61 0.92 9.16 -9.70
C ILE A 61 0.05 9.63 -10.86
N VAL A 62 -0.95 8.83 -11.21
CA VAL A 62 -1.74 9.00 -12.44
C VAL A 62 -3.06 8.24 -12.32
N GLY A 63 -4.07 8.69 -13.07
CA GLY A 63 -5.33 7.99 -13.21
C GLY A 63 -5.77 7.83 -14.67
N HIS A 64 -6.56 6.80 -14.91
CA HIS A 64 -7.03 6.40 -16.23
C HIS A 64 -8.53 6.05 -16.22
N ASP A 65 -9.19 6.34 -17.35
CA ASP A 65 -10.51 5.79 -17.66
C ASP A 65 -10.34 4.37 -18.22
N LEU A 66 -11.13 3.43 -17.70
CA LEU A 66 -11.18 2.05 -18.16
C LEU A 66 -12.61 1.68 -18.57
N HIS A 67 -12.74 0.80 -19.56
CA HIS A 67 -14.01 0.17 -19.92
C HIS A 67 -13.83 -1.35 -19.88
N LEU A 68 -14.21 -1.97 -18.78
CA LEU A 68 -14.00 -3.39 -18.51
C LEU A 68 -15.32 -4.05 -18.12
N ALA A 69 -15.55 -5.28 -18.60
CA ALA A 69 -16.78 -6.04 -18.33
C ALA A 69 -18.09 -5.22 -18.55
N GLY A 70 -18.10 -4.32 -19.54
CA GLY A 70 -19.26 -3.47 -19.83
C GLY A 70 -19.50 -2.31 -18.84
N ARG A 71 -18.59 -2.08 -17.88
CA ARG A 71 -18.63 -0.96 -16.93
C ARG A 71 -17.59 0.10 -17.29
N ARG A 72 -17.93 1.36 -17.01
CA ARG A 72 -16.96 2.45 -16.99
C ARG A 72 -16.33 2.50 -15.60
N LEU A 73 -15.01 2.42 -15.54
CA LEU A 73 -14.22 2.42 -14.31
C LEU A 73 -13.15 3.49 -14.39
N HIS A 74 -12.61 3.85 -13.23
CA HIS A 74 -11.46 4.72 -13.06
C HIS A 74 -10.39 3.94 -12.31
N GLU A 75 -9.17 3.98 -12.81
CA GLU A 75 -8.01 3.39 -12.15
C GLU A 75 -7.05 4.48 -11.70
N GLY A 76 -6.60 4.41 -10.45
CA GLY A 76 -5.62 5.31 -9.88
C GLY A 76 -4.41 4.53 -9.43
N PHE A 77 -3.22 4.99 -9.82
CA PHE A 77 -1.94 4.40 -9.45
C PHE A 77 -1.22 5.25 -8.41
N PHE A 78 -0.61 4.59 -7.43
CA PHE A 78 0.06 5.21 -6.31
C PHE A 78 1.42 4.55 -6.08
N THR A 79 2.43 5.34 -5.74
CA THR A 79 3.68 4.82 -5.19
C THR A 79 3.53 4.59 -3.70
N VAL A 80 4.05 3.47 -3.22
CA VAL A 80 4.22 3.22 -1.79
C VAL A 80 5.70 3.33 -1.44
N LYS A 81 6.03 4.26 -0.55
CA LYS A 81 7.36 4.36 0.08
C LYS A 81 7.26 4.01 1.56
N CYS A 82 8.36 3.54 2.15
CA CYS A 82 8.49 3.37 3.59
C CYS A 82 9.80 3.98 4.08
N TYR A 83 9.68 4.98 4.95
CA TYR A 83 10.78 5.65 5.65
C TYR A 83 11.08 4.87 6.93
N PRO A 84 12.14 4.03 6.95
CA PRO A 84 12.34 3.08 8.03
C PRO A 84 12.72 3.75 9.35
N TYR A 85 12.28 3.17 10.47
CA TYR A 85 12.75 3.56 11.79
C TYR A 85 14.14 3.00 12.03
N ARG A 86 15.06 3.83 12.55
CA ARG A 86 16.45 3.42 12.84
C ARG A 86 16.57 2.24 13.81
N SER A 87 15.60 2.10 14.70
CA SER A 87 15.54 1.05 15.71
C SER A 87 14.95 -0.26 15.20
N HIS A 88 14.42 -0.31 13.99
CA HIS A 88 13.80 -1.51 13.42
C HIS A 88 14.85 -2.36 12.69
N ASP A 89 14.74 -3.69 12.80
CA ASP A 89 15.72 -4.62 12.22
C ASP A 89 15.88 -4.45 10.70
N ASP A 90 14.76 -4.20 10.01
CA ASP A 90 14.72 -3.97 8.55
C ASP A 90 15.49 -2.72 8.10
N PHE A 91 15.84 -1.78 9.00
CA PHE A 91 16.60 -0.57 8.65
C PHE A 91 17.89 -0.91 7.91
N THR A 92 18.57 -1.97 8.33
CA THR A 92 19.84 -2.42 7.74
C THR A 92 19.73 -2.90 6.29
N GLY A 93 18.52 -3.29 5.85
CA GLY A 93 18.23 -3.69 4.47
C GLY A 93 18.15 -2.52 3.49
N TYR A 94 17.99 -1.29 3.98
CA TYR A 94 17.96 -0.10 3.13
C TYR A 94 19.36 0.32 2.66
N ALA A 95 19.41 0.95 1.48
CA ALA A 95 20.64 1.41 0.88
C ALA A 95 21.39 2.38 1.83
N PRO A 96 22.73 2.43 1.80
CA PRO A 96 23.50 3.36 2.63
C PRO A 96 23.08 4.82 2.48
N GLU A 97 22.65 5.23 1.29
CA GLU A 97 22.11 6.57 1.04
C GLU A 97 20.77 6.78 1.75
N GLU A 98 19.82 5.86 1.60
CA GLU A 98 18.51 5.89 2.29
C GLU A 98 18.69 6.02 3.81
N ARG A 99 19.58 5.20 4.39
CA ARG A 99 19.90 5.25 5.82
C ARG A 99 20.52 6.58 6.25
N ARG A 100 21.47 7.10 5.47
CA ARG A 100 22.09 8.41 5.74
C ARG A 100 21.06 9.54 5.69
N LEU A 101 20.11 9.49 4.77
CA LEU A 101 19.05 10.48 4.66
C LEU A 101 18.14 10.48 5.90
N ILE A 102 17.70 9.29 6.35
CA ILE A 102 16.95 9.12 7.61
C ILE A 102 17.73 9.66 8.82
N GLU A 103 19.06 9.57 8.78
CA GLU A 103 19.96 10.08 9.82
C GLU A 103 20.22 11.59 9.78
N SER A 104 19.88 12.24 8.67
CA SER A 104 20.16 13.66 8.44
C SER A 104 19.04 14.59 8.91
N ASP A 105 19.30 15.90 8.84
CA ASP A 105 18.31 16.94 9.12
C ASP A 105 17.21 17.06 8.06
N TRP A 106 17.23 16.24 7.01
CA TRP A 106 16.17 16.22 6.00
C TRP A 106 14.91 15.50 6.50
N PHE A 107 15.01 14.72 7.57
CA PHE A 107 13.87 14.11 8.24
C PHE A 107 13.58 14.84 9.57
N ASP A 108 12.32 14.89 9.94
CA ASP A 108 11.87 15.43 11.23
C ASP A 108 11.75 14.32 12.30
N THR A 109 11.32 14.72 13.51
CA THR A 109 11.16 13.81 14.64
C THR A 109 10.03 12.80 14.47
N THR A 110 9.16 12.97 13.48
CA THR A 110 8.09 12.03 13.13
C THR A 110 8.53 10.99 12.10
N ASN A 111 9.81 11.01 11.71
CA ASN A 111 10.43 10.12 10.73
C ASN A 111 9.87 10.31 9.30
N THR A 112 9.43 11.52 8.98
CA THR A 112 9.05 11.95 7.63
C THR A 112 9.99 13.01 7.09
N PRO A 113 10.11 13.16 5.76
CA PRO A 113 10.83 14.26 5.16
C PRO A 113 10.28 15.61 5.63
N ARG A 114 11.18 16.54 5.96
CA ARG A 114 10.81 17.95 6.16
C ARG A 114 10.33 18.53 4.84
N PHE A 115 9.36 19.43 4.93
CA PHE A 115 8.74 20.07 3.77
C PHE A 115 9.78 20.69 2.83
N GLU A 116 10.78 21.39 3.37
CA GLU A 116 11.82 22.08 2.61
C GLU A 116 12.85 21.14 1.96
N ALA A 117 12.99 19.91 2.49
CA ALA A 117 13.94 18.92 2.00
C ALA A 117 13.32 17.92 1.03
N GLN A 118 11.99 17.85 0.94
CA GLN A 118 11.31 16.81 0.17
C GLN A 118 11.68 16.80 -1.31
N GLN A 119 11.85 17.97 -1.94
CA GLN A 119 12.27 18.07 -3.35
C GLN A 119 13.74 17.67 -3.59
N GLN A 120 14.54 17.55 -2.52
CA GLN A 120 15.96 17.18 -2.58
C GLN A 120 16.15 15.67 -2.46
N ILE A 121 15.15 14.94 -1.95
CA ILE A 121 15.19 13.48 -1.83
C ILE A 121 14.81 12.88 -3.19
N PRO A 122 15.68 12.07 -3.82
CA PRO A 122 15.35 11.43 -5.08
C PRO A 122 14.11 10.53 -4.97
N ASP A 123 13.23 10.64 -5.95
CA ASP A 123 11.93 9.96 -5.92
C ASP A 123 12.01 8.44 -5.95
N SER A 124 13.10 7.90 -6.48
CA SER A 124 13.40 6.47 -6.54
C SER A 124 13.77 5.85 -5.19
N LEU A 125 14.09 6.66 -4.18
CA LEU A 125 14.44 6.17 -2.85
C LEU A 125 13.20 5.79 -2.05
N PHE A 126 13.39 4.86 -1.12
CA PHE A 126 12.40 4.36 -0.16
C PHE A 126 11.20 3.63 -0.79
N TRP A 127 11.16 3.45 -2.11
CA TRP A 127 10.08 2.75 -2.81
C TRP A 127 10.00 1.28 -2.40
N ILE A 128 8.81 0.84 -2.00
CA ILE A 128 8.56 -0.55 -1.59
C ILE A 128 7.49 -1.26 -2.40
N GLY A 129 6.74 -0.59 -3.27
CA GLY A 129 5.67 -1.22 -4.05
C GLY A 129 4.75 -0.24 -4.73
N GLY A 130 3.82 -0.80 -5.52
CA GLY A 130 2.72 -0.09 -6.15
C GLY A 130 1.42 -0.36 -5.40
N PHE A 131 0.56 0.65 -5.35
CA PHE A 131 -0.84 0.48 -4.97
C PHE A 131 -1.70 0.99 -6.12
N SER A 132 -2.75 0.25 -6.47
CA SER A 132 -3.74 0.68 -7.43
C SER A 132 -5.14 0.52 -6.88
N MET A 133 -6.04 1.39 -7.33
CA MET A 133 -7.44 1.35 -6.97
C MET A 133 -8.27 1.51 -8.24
N VAL A 134 -9.05 0.48 -8.57
CA VAL A 134 -10.05 0.53 -9.63
C VAL A 134 -11.41 0.71 -8.98
N ILE A 135 -12.10 1.80 -9.33
CA ILE A 135 -13.43 2.12 -8.82
C ILE A 135 -14.37 2.53 -9.93
N ASP A 136 -15.65 2.29 -9.77
CA ASP A 136 -16.64 2.94 -10.64
C ASP A 136 -16.90 4.39 -10.21
N PRO A 137 -17.51 5.22 -11.08
CA PRO A 137 -17.83 6.61 -10.74
C PRO A 137 -18.76 6.77 -9.52
N GLN A 138 -19.57 5.75 -9.23
CA GLN A 138 -20.57 5.73 -8.17
C GLN A 138 -20.01 5.31 -6.81
N ASP A 139 -18.80 4.74 -6.77
CA ASP A 139 -18.19 4.08 -5.62
C ASP A 139 -18.90 2.78 -5.19
N ASP A 140 -19.65 2.15 -6.09
CA ASP A 140 -20.32 0.88 -5.78
C ASP A 140 -19.33 -0.28 -5.87
N LEU A 141 -18.44 -0.27 -6.86
CA LEU A 141 -17.36 -1.24 -7.01
C LEU A 141 -16.01 -0.64 -6.67
N ALA A 142 -15.21 -1.39 -5.90
CA ALA A 142 -13.79 -1.13 -5.69
C ALA A 142 -12.95 -2.40 -5.80
N LEU A 143 -11.82 -2.32 -6.49
CA LEU A 143 -10.79 -3.34 -6.55
C LEU A 143 -9.45 -2.69 -6.21
N MET A 144 -8.97 -2.99 -5.00
CA MET A 144 -7.72 -2.45 -4.46
C MET A 144 -6.63 -3.48 -4.67
N THR A 145 -5.51 -3.11 -5.30
CA THR A 145 -4.37 -4.01 -5.51
C THR A 145 -3.11 -3.42 -4.90
N PHE A 146 -2.37 -4.21 -4.14
CA PHE A 146 -0.99 -3.94 -3.79
C PHE A 146 -0.07 -4.91 -4.52
N GLU A 147 1.01 -4.39 -5.07
CA GLU A 147 2.01 -5.15 -5.81
C GLU A 147 3.43 -4.77 -5.37
N SER A 148 4.32 -5.76 -5.27
CA SER A 148 5.72 -5.54 -4.93
C SER A 148 6.57 -6.77 -5.26
N LEU A 149 7.89 -6.59 -5.25
CA LEU A 149 8.82 -7.72 -5.16
C LEU A 149 8.85 -8.25 -3.73
N ASP A 150 8.94 -9.57 -3.58
CA ASP A 150 9.22 -10.21 -2.29
C ASP A 150 10.50 -9.69 -1.63
N ALA A 151 11.54 -9.47 -2.44
CA ALA A 151 12.80 -8.83 -2.05
C ALA A 151 13.25 -7.77 -3.09
N LEU A 152 13.33 -6.52 -2.64
CA LEU A 152 13.81 -5.37 -3.40
C LEU A 152 15.34 -5.30 -3.29
N LYS A 153 16.02 -6.02 -4.19
CA LYS A 153 17.48 -6.07 -4.20
C LYS A 153 18.08 -5.06 -5.16
N LEU A 154 19.05 -4.31 -4.67
CA LEU A 154 19.93 -3.46 -5.47
C LEU A 154 21.37 -3.91 -5.27
N HIS A 155 22.05 -4.24 -6.37
CA HIS A 155 23.47 -4.47 -6.40
C HIS A 155 24.21 -3.28 -6.98
N GLN A 156 25.45 -3.05 -6.58
CA GLN A 156 26.31 -2.04 -7.17
C GLN A 156 27.56 -2.68 -7.76
N ARG A 157 27.89 -2.28 -9.00
CA ARG A 157 29.15 -2.67 -9.63
C ARG A 157 30.29 -1.81 -9.09
N ARG A 158 31.45 -2.42 -8.90
CA ARG A 158 32.68 -1.68 -8.58
C ARG A 158 33.32 -1.16 -9.86
N GLU A 159 33.92 0.01 -9.79
CA GLU A 159 34.84 0.48 -10.83
C GLU A 159 36.02 -0.50 -10.93
N THR A 160 36.20 -1.10 -12.09
CA THR A 160 37.39 -1.91 -12.38
C THR A 160 38.53 -0.97 -12.75
N SER A 161 39.42 -0.69 -11.80
CA SER A 161 40.65 0.05 -12.03
C SER A 161 41.68 -0.84 -12.76
N GLY A 162 41.42 -1.18 -14.03
CA GLY A 162 42.40 -1.75 -14.96
C GLY A 162 42.32 -3.26 -15.24
N GLY A 163 42.46 -3.61 -16.52
CA GLY A 163 42.73 -4.96 -17.03
C GLY A 163 41.50 -5.87 -17.18
N GLU A 164 41.19 -6.23 -18.43
CA GLU A 164 40.02 -6.96 -18.95
C GLU A 164 39.74 -8.39 -18.40
N ALA A 165 40.37 -8.82 -17.30
CA ALA A 165 40.38 -10.26 -16.97
C ALA A 165 39.44 -10.71 -15.83
N ASP A 166 38.90 -9.83 -14.98
CA ASP A 166 37.96 -10.27 -13.93
C ASP A 166 37.09 -9.12 -13.41
N THR A 167 35.89 -8.95 -13.99
CA THR A 167 34.93 -7.97 -13.47
C THR A 167 34.40 -8.50 -12.13
N PRO A 168 34.68 -7.84 -10.99
CA PRO A 168 34.25 -8.32 -9.69
C PRO A 168 32.73 -8.41 -9.62
N ALA A 169 32.23 -9.44 -8.94
CA ALA A 169 30.80 -9.63 -8.75
C ALA A 169 30.17 -8.39 -8.10
N PRO A 170 28.98 -7.94 -8.57
CA PRO A 170 28.24 -6.86 -7.93
C PRO A 170 27.95 -7.17 -6.47
N PHE A 171 28.12 -6.21 -5.57
CA PHE A 171 27.81 -6.38 -4.15
C PHE A 171 26.42 -5.85 -3.82
N LEU A 172 25.74 -6.49 -2.88
CA LEU A 172 24.38 -6.13 -2.45
C LEU A 172 24.42 -4.83 -1.62
N VAL A 173 23.63 -3.84 -2.04
CA VAL A 173 23.53 -2.51 -1.42
C VAL A 173 22.19 -2.30 -0.74
N ARG A 174 21.12 -2.89 -1.28
CA ARG A 174 19.76 -2.82 -0.74
C ARG A 174 19.14 -4.20 -0.79
N ASN A 175 18.40 -4.57 0.24
CA ASN A 175 17.62 -5.79 0.34
C ASN A 175 16.45 -5.55 1.32
N VAL A 176 15.34 -5.04 0.78
CA VAL A 176 14.12 -4.76 1.56
C VAL A 176 13.05 -5.78 1.20
N ALA A 177 12.37 -6.36 2.19
CA ALA A 177 11.27 -7.29 1.95
C ALA A 177 9.99 -6.56 1.48
N GLY A 178 9.98 -6.08 0.24
CA GLY A 178 8.98 -5.15 -0.30
C GLY A 178 7.55 -5.61 -0.06
N TRP A 179 7.25 -6.87 -0.42
CA TRP A 179 5.96 -7.50 -0.18
C TRP A 179 5.52 -7.43 1.29
N LYS A 180 6.36 -7.95 2.19
CA LYS A 180 6.06 -8.02 3.63
C LYS A 180 5.91 -6.62 4.23
N THR A 181 6.78 -5.70 3.85
CA THR A 181 6.78 -4.33 4.35
C THR A 181 5.54 -3.56 3.90
N GLY A 182 5.12 -3.69 2.64
CA GLY A 182 3.95 -2.97 2.12
C GLY A 182 2.61 -3.60 2.48
N ALA A 183 2.57 -4.92 2.75
CA ALA A 183 1.35 -5.62 3.11
C ALA A 183 0.63 -5.02 4.34
N LEU A 184 1.37 -4.46 5.32
CA LEU A 184 0.78 -3.80 6.49
C LEU A 184 -0.01 -2.53 6.10
N LEU A 185 0.54 -1.72 5.19
CA LEU A 185 -0.18 -0.56 4.67
C LEU A 185 -1.41 -1.00 3.89
N PHE A 186 -1.26 -1.99 3.02
CA PHE A 186 -2.37 -2.49 2.23
C PHE A 186 -3.51 -3.02 3.10
N ASP A 187 -3.18 -3.81 4.13
CA ASP A 187 -4.14 -4.30 5.12
C ASP A 187 -4.92 -3.17 5.80
N CYS A 188 -4.20 -2.12 6.23
CA CYS A 188 -4.82 -0.93 6.80
C CYS A 188 -5.77 -0.24 5.80
N LEU A 189 -5.34 -0.05 4.55
CA LEU A 189 -6.15 0.61 3.52
C LEU A 189 -7.42 -0.18 3.20
N VAL A 190 -7.32 -1.50 3.09
CA VAL A 190 -8.48 -2.38 2.86
C VAL A 190 -9.47 -2.28 4.03
N GLY A 191 -8.98 -2.29 5.27
CA GLY A 191 -9.84 -2.11 6.45
C GLY A 191 -10.49 -0.73 6.52
N LEU A 192 -9.77 0.34 6.15
CA LEU A 192 -10.34 1.68 6.02
C LEU A 192 -11.45 1.75 4.97
N HIS A 193 -11.24 1.09 3.83
CA HIS A 193 -12.26 1.01 2.78
C HIS A 193 -13.49 0.24 3.25
N ALA A 194 -13.31 -0.94 3.86
CA ALA A 194 -14.38 -1.76 4.42
C ALA A 194 -15.25 -0.98 5.44
N ASN A 195 -14.62 -0.17 6.30
CA ASN A 195 -15.36 0.73 7.19
C ASN A 195 -16.11 1.83 6.44
N THR A 196 -15.52 2.35 5.37
CA THR A 196 -16.06 3.49 4.61
C THR A 196 -17.31 3.09 3.84
N CYS A 197 -17.30 1.93 3.18
CA CYS A 197 -18.43 1.38 2.44
C CYS A 197 -19.38 0.55 3.32
N LYS A 198 -19.01 0.22 4.56
CA LYS A 198 -19.77 -0.67 5.46
C LYS A 198 -20.05 -2.02 4.83
N GLN A 199 -19.07 -2.53 4.10
CA GLN A 199 -19.16 -3.80 3.38
C GLN A 199 -17.88 -4.61 3.57
N PRO A 200 -17.97 -5.91 3.90
CA PRO A 200 -16.81 -6.78 3.87
C PRO A 200 -16.34 -7.01 2.42
N PRO A 201 -15.08 -7.38 2.21
CA PRO A 201 -14.61 -7.74 0.88
C PRO A 201 -15.26 -9.04 0.41
N ILE A 202 -15.56 -9.12 -0.88
CA ILE A 202 -16.28 -10.23 -1.51
C ILE A 202 -15.40 -11.05 -2.46
N PHE A 203 -14.20 -10.57 -2.75
CA PHE A 203 -13.27 -11.22 -3.66
C PHE A 203 -11.83 -11.01 -3.22
N ALA A 204 -11.01 -12.07 -3.36
CA ALA A 204 -9.56 -11.98 -3.27
C ALA A 204 -8.93 -12.65 -4.51
N GLY A 205 -8.10 -11.89 -5.22
CA GLY A 205 -7.26 -12.36 -6.30
C GLY A 205 -5.80 -12.18 -5.94
N ALA A 206 -4.95 -13.14 -6.27
CA ALA A 206 -3.52 -13.02 -6.07
C ALA A 206 -2.74 -13.66 -7.21
N THR A 207 -1.70 -12.98 -7.64
CA THR A 207 -0.80 -13.42 -8.70
C THR A 207 0.64 -13.42 -8.23
N CYS A 208 1.47 -14.15 -8.97
CA CYS A 208 2.91 -13.96 -8.96
C CYS A 208 3.47 -14.05 -10.37
N SER A 209 4.56 -13.33 -10.62
CA SER A 209 5.36 -13.45 -11.84
C SER A 209 6.86 -13.45 -11.49
N PRO A 210 7.74 -13.83 -12.43
CA PRO A 210 9.18 -13.73 -12.23
C PRO A 210 9.57 -12.29 -11.83
N GLY A 211 10.36 -12.17 -10.76
CA GLY A 211 10.87 -10.89 -10.29
C GLY A 211 12.15 -10.46 -11.01
N PHE A 212 12.70 -9.34 -10.56
CA PHE A 212 13.99 -8.84 -11.05
C PHE A 212 14.84 -8.29 -9.91
N GLU A 213 16.13 -8.14 -10.19
CA GLU A 213 17.08 -7.45 -9.33
C GLU A 213 17.66 -6.26 -10.09
N SER A 214 17.90 -5.16 -9.38
CA SER A 214 18.49 -3.96 -9.96
C SER A 214 20.00 -3.96 -9.77
N ILE A 215 20.74 -3.53 -10.79
CA ILE A 215 22.19 -3.39 -10.77
C ILE A 215 22.55 -1.95 -11.13
N LEU A 216 23.13 -1.22 -10.19
CA LEU A 216 23.65 0.12 -10.37
C LEU A 216 25.07 0.06 -10.96
N SER A 217 25.27 0.67 -12.13
CA SER A 217 26.58 0.87 -12.73
C SER A 217 27.35 2.01 -12.04
N PRO A 218 28.68 2.11 -12.23
CA PRO A 218 29.46 3.25 -11.73
C PRO A 218 28.98 4.61 -12.26
N GLU A 219 28.40 4.64 -13.46
CA GLU A 219 27.82 5.82 -14.10
C GLU A 219 26.40 6.14 -13.60
N ASN A 220 25.95 5.49 -12.51
CA ASN A 220 24.61 5.57 -11.94
C ASN A 220 23.48 5.16 -12.91
N VAL A 221 23.77 4.24 -13.83
CA VAL A 221 22.74 3.65 -14.71
C VAL A 221 22.21 2.38 -14.02
N VAL A 222 20.89 2.26 -13.95
CA VAL A 222 20.22 1.08 -13.39
C VAL A 222 19.92 0.09 -14.52
N ASP A 223 20.44 -1.14 -14.40
CA ASP A 223 20.12 -2.30 -15.23
C ASP A 223 19.24 -3.26 -14.42
N CYS A 224 18.07 -3.64 -14.95
CA CYS A 224 17.17 -4.58 -14.29
C CYS A 224 17.29 -5.96 -14.94
N ARG A 225 17.53 -6.99 -14.13
CA ARG A 225 17.71 -8.36 -14.62
C ARG A 225 16.71 -9.31 -13.98
N PRO A 226 16.07 -10.20 -14.77
CA PRO A 226 15.24 -11.25 -14.21
C PRO A 226 16.00 -12.06 -13.15
N SER A 227 15.36 -12.36 -12.03
CA SER A 227 15.93 -13.17 -10.95
C SER A 227 15.01 -14.33 -10.64
N GLN A 228 15.59 -15.52 -10.45
CA GLN A 228 14.84 -16.70 -10.01
C GLN A 228 14.59 -16.69 -8.50
N ASP A 229 15.34 -15.86 -7.76
CA ASP A 229 15.29 -15.73 -6.31
C ASP A 229 14.41 -14.57 -5.85
N CYS A 230 13.77 -13.87 -6.78
CA CYS A 230 12.81 -12.81 -6.51
C CYS A 230 11.52 -13.10 -7.27
N ARG A 231 10.39 -12.75 -6.66
CA ARG A 231 9.07 -12.85 -7.25
C ARG A 231 8.38 -11.51 -7.18
N HIS A 232 7.73 -11.13 -8.27
CA HIS A 232 6.73 -10.09 -8.22
C HIS A 232 5.43 -10.71 -7.73
N MET A 233 4.79 -10.08 -6.76
CA MET A 233 3.59 -10.55 -6.08
C MET A 233 2.55 -9.45 -6.13
N ALA A 234 1.29 -9.80 -6.41
CA ALA A 234 0.17 -8.89 -6.29
C ALA A 234 -1.00 -9.52 -5.54
N LEU A 235 -1.68 -8.73 -4.70
CA LEU A 235 -2.90 -9.09 -4.00
C LEU A 235 -3.96 -8.03 -4.27
N SER A 236 -5.10 -8.48 -4.78
CA SER A 236 -6.26 -7.68 -5.10
C SER A 236 -7.44 -8.04 -4.21
N ILE A 237 -8.06 -7.05 -3.57
CA ILE A 237 -9.24 -7.20 -2.73
C ILE A 237 -10.39 -6.42 -3.34
N GLY A 238 -11.51 -7.11 -3.56
CA GLY A 238 -12.68 -6.58 -4.24
C GLY A 238 -13.89 -6.35 -3.33
N PHE A 239 -14.60 -5.27 -3.59
CA PHE A 239 -15.85 -4.83 -2.95
C PHE A 239 -16.86 -4.49 -4.06
N ASP A 240 -18.08 -5.01 -3.98
CA ASP A 240 -19.24 -4.56 -4.78
C ASP A 240 -20.51 -5.09 -4.08
N PRO A 241 -21.52 -4.25 -3.78
CA PRO A 241 -22.72 -4.64 -3.04
C PRO A 241 -23.74 -5.44 -3.88
N SER A 242 -23.50 -5.60 -5.18
CA SER A 242 -24.43 -6.26 -6.10
C SER A 242 -24.51 -7.78 -5.88
N ALA A 243 -25.67 -8.38 -6.10
CA ALA A 243 -25.87 -9.83 -5.95
C ALA A 243 -24.96 -10.68 -6.89
N ASP A 244 -24.66 -10.16 -8.09
CA ASP A 244 -23.80 -10.79 -9.09
C ASP A 244 -22.36 -10.22 -9.12
N ALA A 245 -21.98 -9.53 -8.04
CA ALA A 245 -20.74 -8.75 -7.97
C ALA A 245 -19.46 -9.57 -8.17
N VAL A 246 -19.39 -10.76 -7.56
CA VAL A 246 -18.16 -11.58 -7.54
C VAL A 246 -17.70 -11.94 -8.96
N GLY A 247 -18.63 -12.36 -9.84
CA GLY A 247 -18.29 -12.71 -11.22
C GLY A 247 -17.83 -11.49 -12.02
N THR A 248 -18.41 -10.32 -11.75
CA THR A 248 -18.01 -9.05 -12.38
C THR A 248 -16.60 -8.63 -11.93
N ILE A 249 -16.31 -8.69 -10.63
CA ILE A 249 -14.99 -8.36 -10.09
C ILE A 249 -13.93 -9.36 -10.58
N ASP A 250 -14.19 -10.66 -10.57
CA ASP A 250 -13.25 -11.67 -11.09
C ASP A 250 -12.95 -11.41 -12.58
N ALA A 251 -13.97 -11.08 -13.39
CA ALA A 251 -13.77 -10.73 -14.79
C ALA A 251 -12.90 -9.46 -14.96
N ILE A 252 -13.20 -8.39 -14.21
CA ILE A 252 -12.41 -7.14 -14.24
C ILE A 252 -10.95 -7.43 -13.82
N TRP A 253 -10.76 -8.19 -12.74
CA TRP A 253 -9.44 -8.56 -12.24
C TRP A 253 -8.66 -9.37 -13.28
N ARG A 254 -9.26 -10.42 -13.87
CA ARG A 254 -8.62 -11.25 -14.91
C ARG A 254 -8.25 -10.48 -16.17
N MET A 255 -9.07 -9.50 -16.58
CA MET A 255 -8.78 -8.67 -17.75
C MET A 255 -7.58 -7.73 -17.56
N ARG A 256 -7.09 -7.57 -16.32
CA ARG A 256 -5.94 -6.72 -15.97
C ARG A 256 -4.66 -7.52 -15.74
N LEU A 257 -4.72 -8.85 -15.76
CA LEU A 257 -3.54 -9.67 -15.51
C LEU A 257 -2.61 -9.66 -16.72
N ASP A 258 -1.31 -9.57 -16.45
CA ASP A 258 -0.31 -9.74 -17.48
C ASP A 258 -0.25 -11.22 -17.91
N PRO A 259 0.04 -11.53 -19.19
CA PRO A 259 0.11 -12.91 -19.67
C PRO A 259 1.16 -13.79 -18.94
N GLU A 260 2.16 -13.18 -18.33
CA GLU A 260 3.24 -13.86 -17.59
C GLU A 260 2.87 -14.14 -16.12
N GLU A 261 1.76 -13.61 -15.64
CA GLU A 261 1.31 -13.81 -14.26
C GLU A 261 0.70 -15.19 -14.05
N THR A 262 1.16 -15.85 -12.99
CA THR A 262 0.57 -17.08 -12.48
C THR A 262 -0.44 -16.74 -11.40
N ILE A 263 -1.69 -17.19 -11.57
CA ILE A 263 -2.73 -17.03 -10.56
C ILE A 263 -2.45 -17.97 -9.38
N LEU A 264 -2.20 -17.39 -8.22
CA LEU A 264 -2.03 -18.11 -6.97
C LEU A 264 -3.37 -18.36 -6.27
N ALA A 265 -4.27 -17.39 -6.34
CA ALA A 265 -5.62 -17.48 -5.81
C ALA A 265 -6.57 -16.58 -6.61
N ALA A 266 -7.82 -17.01 -6.78
CA ALA A 266 -8.91 -16.20 -7.30
C ALA A 266 -10.20 -16.74 -6.70
N THR A 267 -10.60 -16.19 -5.57
CA THR A 267 -11.62 -16.82 -4.72
C THR A 267 -12.69 -15.81 -4.27
N PRO A 268 -13.98 -16.17 -4.38
CA PRO A 268 -15.06 -15.44 -3.72
C PRO A 268 -14.86 -15.48 -2.21
N LEU A 269 -14.83 -14.34 -1.54
CA LEU A 269 -14.72 -14.31 -0.08
C LEU A 269 -16.10 -14.52 0.56
N PRO A 270 -16.18 -15.16 1.74
CA PRO A 270 -17.44 -15.37 2.43
C PRO A 270 -17.95 -14.09 3.09
N ASP A 271 -19.23 -14.07 3.46
CA ASP A 271 -19.85 -12.92 4.14
C ASP A 271 -19.41 -12.74 5.60
N THR A 272 -18.69 -13.72 6.18
CA THR A 272 -18.23 -13.66 7.57
C THR A 272 -16.78 -14.13 7.72
N ALA A 273 -16.05 -13.52 8.67
CA ALA A 273 -14.68 -13.90 9.00
C ALA A 273 -14.53 -15.38 9.42
N SER A 274 -15.51 -15.92 10.15
CA SER A 274 -15.47 -17.31 10.62
C SER A 274 -15.38 -18.34 9.49
N ALA A 275 -15.95 -18.02 8.33
CA ALA A 275 -15.94 -18.87 7.15
C ALA A 275 -14.66 -18.75 6.31
N LEU A 276 -13.74 -17.85 6.67
CA LEU A 276 -12.38 -17.83 6.13
C LEU A 276 -11.54 -18.96 6.71
N ALA A 277 -11.85 -19.41 7.94
CA ALA A 277 -11.14 -20.49 8.60
C ALA A 277 -11.26 -21.78 7.78
N GLY A 278 -10.13 -22.25 7.24
CA GLY A 278 -10.05 -23.42 6.38
C GLY A 278 -9.87 -23.12 4.89
N ARG A 279 -9.90 -21.85 4.47
CA ARG A 279 -9.47 -21.48 3.12
C ARG A 279 -7.95 -21.39 3.08
N LEU A 280 -7.35 -22.13 2.14
CA LEU A 280 -5.92 -22.12 1.92
C LEU A 280 -5.58 -20.96 0.98
N PHE A 281 -5.10 -19.86 1.56
CA PHE A 281 -4.27 -18.92 0.83
C PHE A 281 -2.81 -19.39 0.88
N PRO A 282 -1.98 -19.09 -0.13
CA PRO A 282 -0.54 -19.22 -0.02
C PRO A 282 -0.04 -18.62 1.30
N LYS A 283 0.96 -19.25 1.93
CA LYS A 283 1.41 -18.87 3.28
C LYS A 283 1.80 -17.39 3.42
N ASP A 284 2.22 -16.78 2.31
CA ASP A 284 2.67 -15.39 2.25
C ASP A 284 1.54 -14.41 1.90
N LEU A 285 0.30 -14.91 1.76
CA LEU A 285 -0.92 -14.16 1.51
C LEU A 285 -1.88 -14.31 2.68
N ALA A 286 -1.85 -13.35 3.60
CA ALA A 286 -2.77 -13.29 4.72
C ALA A 286 -3.98 -12.40 4.37
N ILE A 287 -5.17 -12.97 4.41
CA ILE A 287 -6.42 -12.21 4.42
C ILE A 287 -6.77 -11.90 5.88
N ASN A 288 -6.91 -10.63 6.21
CA ASN A 288 -7.16 -10.23 7.59
C ASN A 288 -8.65 -10.37 7.94
N PRO A 289 -9.03 -11.27 8.87
CA PRO A 289 -10.44 -11.45 9.25
C PRO A 289 -11.06 -10.20 9.88
N LEU A 290 -10.25 -9.26 10.40
CA LEU A 290 -10.74 -8.02 11.00
C LEU A 290 -11.49 -7.13 10.01
N TRP A 291 -11.28 -7.28 8.70
CA TRP A 291 -12.01 -6.50 7.70
C TRP A 291 -13.53 -6.69 7.79
N TRP A 292 -13.99 -7.89 8.15
CA TRP A 292 -15.42 -8.16 8.37
C TRP A 292 -15.93 -7.50 9.65
N ASP A 293 -15.15 -7.58 10.73
CA ASP A 293 -15.55 -6.96 12.00
C ASP A 293 -15.62 -5.44 11.85
N ILE A 294 -14.67 -4.86 11.12
CA ILE A 294 -14.63 -3.43 10.79
C ILE A 294 -15.83 -3.02 9.91
N ALA A 295 -16.14 -3.80 8.88
CA ALA A 295 -17.27 -3.53 7.99
C ALA A 295 -18.61 -3.50 8.74
N HIS A 296 -18.82 -4.46 9.64
CA HIS A 296 -20.06 -4.58 10.43
C HIS A 296 -20.10 -3.67 11.66
N SER A 297 -19.00 -2.99 11.97
CA SER A 297 -18.92 -2.13 13.16
C SER A 297 -19.65 -0.80 12.96
N ASN A 298 -20.47 -0.46 13.94
CA ASN A 298 -21.13 0.85 14.05
C ASN A 298 -20.32 1.76 14.97
N PHE A 299 -19.09 2.06 14.55
CA PHE A 299 -18.24 2.98 15.30
C PHE A 299 -18.93 4.33 15.52
N ARG A 300 -18.87 4.83 16.76
CA ARG A 300 -19.36 6.16 17.10
C ARG A 300 -18.18 7.13 17.14
N SER A 301 -18.34 8.28 16.50
CA SER A 301 -17.36 9.37 16.58
C SER A 301 -17.31 9.93 17.99
N GLU A 302 -16.10 10.12 18.51
CA GLU A 302 -15.86 10.75 19.81
C GLU A 302 -16.16 12.26 19.80
N LEU A 303 -16.27 12.89 18.61
CA LEU A 303 -16.69 14.29 18.49
C LEU A 303 -18.19 14.52 18.72
N ASN A 304 -19.01 13.46 18.63
CA ASN A 304 -20.47 13.60 18.79
C ASN A 304 -20.88 13.74 20.26
N THR A 305 -19.97 13.67 21.22
CA THR A 305 -20.22 14.11 22.59
C THR A 305 -19.99 15.62 22.70
N ALA A 306 -21.03 16.40 22.42
CA ALA A 306 -21.01 17.86 22.46
C ALA A 306 -20.59 18.48 23.82
N CYS A 307 -20.44 17.67 24.88
CA CYS A 307 -20.06 18.16 26.20
C CYS A 307 -18.59 17.98 26.58
N GLY A 308 -17.78 17.20 25.87
CA GLY A 308 -16.39 16.91 26.29
C GLY A 308 -16.27 16.31 27.71
N CYS A 309 -17.38 15.93 28.34
CA CYS A 309 -17.40 15.31 29.64
C CYS A 309 -17.32 13.80 29.42
N ALA A 310 -16.13 13.23 29.61
CA ALA A 310 -15.99 11.80 29.81
C ALA A 310 -16.97 11.36 30.91
N ASP A 311 -17.68 10.27 30.65
CA ASP A 311 -18.74 9.70 31.49
C ASP A 311 -18.41 9.79 32.99
N GLY A 312 -19.11 10.68 33.71
CA GLY A 312 -18.98 10.76 35.17
C GLY A 312 -19.64 11.93 35.90
N HIS A 313 -19.84 13.10 35.28
CA HIS A 313 -20.15 14.32 36.06
C HIS A 313 -21.25 15.27 35.55
N CYS A 314 -22.17 14.84 34.69
CA CYS A 314 -23.37 15.64 34.40
C CYS A 314 -24.60 15.14 35.16
N GLN A 315 -24.67 15.44 36.47
CA GLN A 315 -25.94 15.52 37.19
C GLN A 315 -26.46 16.96 37.08
N HIS A 316 -27.38 17.22 36.15
CA HIS A 316 -28.14 18.47 36.17
C HIS A 316 -29.49 18.23 36.85
N ARG A 317 -29.66 18.95 37.98
CA ARG A 317 -30.91 19.23 38.66
C ARG A 317 -31.84 20.07 37.79
#